data_AF-A0A9D5RG24-F1
#
_entry.id   AF-A0A9D5RG24-F1
#
_cell.length_a   1.000
_cell.length_b   1.000
_cell.length_c   1.000
_cell.angle_alpha   90.00
_cell.angle_beta   90.00
_cell.angle_gamma   90.00
#
_symmetry.space_group_name_H-M   'P 1'
#
loop_
_entity.id
_entity.type
_entity.pdbx_description
1 polymer ?
#
loop_
_entity_poly.entity_id
_entity_poly.type
_entity_poly.pdbx_seq_one_letter_code
_entity_poly.pdbx_strand_id
1 'polypeptide(L)'
;MRCSCKECGTYMIQAESERLGCVCPDCGYRCTDCLGTNTVVPRDQLARLQEDPRFFPETLAASLRDPEETGMDADDWSEDGGYGR
;
A
#
# COMPACT_ATOMS: atom_id res chain seq x y z
N MET A 1 16.66 1.30 -3.47
CA MET A 1 15.48 2.19 -3.37
C MET A 1 15.91 3.48 -2.68
N ARG A 2 15.45 4.63 -3.15
CA ARG A 2 15.72 5.95 -2.56
C ARG A 2 14.38 6.47 -2.02
N CYS A 3 14.25 6.68 -0.72
CA CYS A 3 12.99 7.11 -0.09
C CYS A 3 13.18 8.52 0.51
N SER A 4 12.19 9.40 0.38
CA SER A 4 12.15 10.72 1.03
C SER A 4 11.32 10.65 2.31
N CYS A 5 11.67 11.43 3.33
CA CYS A 5 10.96 11.45 4.59
C CYS A 5 9.54 12.03 4.42
N LYS A 6 8.53 11.33 4.94
CA LYS A 6 7.14 11.81 4.91
C LYS A 6 6.88 13.00 5.83
N GLU A 7 7.69 13.16 6.86
CA GLU A 7 7.56 14.25 7.85
C GLU A 7 8.22 15.56 7.40
N CYS A 8 9.39 15.47 6.74
CA CYS A 8 10.21 16.65 6.42
C CYS A 8 10.77 16.70 4.99
N GLY A 9 10.50 15.69 4.15
CA GLY A 9 10.98 15.63 2.76
C GLY A 9 12.46 15.27 2.60
N THR A 10 13.25 15.27 3.67
CA THR A 10 14.69 14.96 3.62
C THR A 10 14.95 13.57 3.05
N TYR A 11 16.01 13.48 2.24
CA TYR A 11 16.49 12.21 1.70
C TYR A 11 16.87 11.24 2.82
N MET A 12 16.32 10.04 2.79
CA MET A 12 16.55 9.03 3.82
C MET A 12 17.58 7.99 3.37
N ILE A 13 18.37 7.51 4.32
CA ILE A 13 19.35 6.43 4.12
C ILE A 13 18.83 5.14 4.73
N GLN A 14 19.18 3.99 4.14
CA GLN A 14 18.86 2.70 4.74
C GLN A 14 19.74 2.49 5.99
N ALA A 15 19.13 2.13 7.10
CA ALA A 15 19.85 1.85 8.34
C ALA A 15 20.36 0.40 8.34
N GLU A 16 21.67 0.23 8.54
CA GLU A 16 22.32 -1.07 8.76
C GLU A 16 22.20 -1.50 10.23
N SER A 17 20.98 -1.64 10.73
CA SER A 17 20.71 -2.11 12.08
C SER A 17 19.77 -3.32 12.09
N GLU A 18 19.58 -3.93 13.25
CA GLU A 18 18.65 -5.08 13.43
C GLU A 18 17.22 -4.76 12.95
N ARG A 19 16.83 -3.48 13.02
CA ARG A 19 15.54 -3.02 12.50
C ARG A 19 15.75 -2.47 11.09
N LEU A 20 15.41 -3.29 10.10
CA LEU A 20 15.41 -2.87 8.71
C LEU A 20 14.52 -1.63 8.52
N GLY A 21 14.99 -0.67 7.73
CA GLY A 21 14.20 0.50 7.33
C GLY A 21 15.10 1.65 6.89
N CYS A 22 14.52 2.63 6.22
CA CYS A 22 15.16 3.92 6.00
C CYS A 22 14.96 4.81 7.23
N VAL A 23 15.98 5.52 7.68
CA VAL A 23 15.89 6.46 8.81
C VAL A 23 16.19 7.87 8.31
N CYS A 24 15.34 8.82 8.71
CA CYS A 24 15.55 10.24 8.42
C CYS A 24 16.66 10.79 9.34
N PRO A 25 17.70 11.44 8.80
CA PRO A 25 18.77 12.01 9.62
C PRO A 25 18.32 13.24 10.43
N ASP A 26 17.27 13.95 9.99
CA ASP A 26 16.85 15.21 10.62
C ASP A 26 15.83 15.01 11.73
N CYS A 27 14.81 14.17 11.49
CA CYS A 27 13.70 13.96 12.44
C CYS A 27 13.66 12.57 13.06
N GLY A 28 14.51 11.63 12.62
CA GLY A 28 14.55 10.27 13.15
C GLY A 28 13.40 9.35 12.72
N TYR A 29 12.46 9.82 11.89
CA TYR A 29 11.38 8.99 11.34
C TYR A 29 11.94 7.76 10.62
N ARG A 30 11.29 6.60 10.84
CA ARG A 30 11.67 5.32 10.22
C ARG A 30 10.59 4.86 9.24
N CYS A 31 11.00 4.64 7.99
CA CYS A 31 10.14 4.13 6.92
C CYS A 31 10.45 2.66 6.61
N THR A 32 9.40 1.84 6.48
CA THR A 32 9.49 0.44 6.07
C THR A 32 8.72 0.15 4.79
N ASP A 33 8.09 1.13 4.15
CA ASP A 33 7.23 0.94 2.98
C ASP A 33 7.98 0.35 1.78
N CYS A 34 9.24 0.76 1.63
CA CYS A 34 10.15 0.31 0.59
C CYS A 34 10.64 -1.13 0.89
N LEU A 35 10.56 -1.59 2.15
CA LEU A 35 10.83 -2.97 2.50
C LEU A 35 9.55 -3.74 2.19
N GLY A 36 9.54 -4.45 1.05
CA GLY A 36 8.46 -5.38 0.73
C GLY A 36 8.14 -6.28 1.92
N THR A 37 7.02 -6.99 1.87
CA THR A 37 6.42 -7.79 2.97
C THR A 37 7.36 -8.82 3.62
N ASN A 38 8.58 -9.00 3.11
CA ASN A 38 9.58 -9.97 3.54
C ASN A 38 8.99 -11.39 3.58
N THR A 39 7.91 -11.60 2.83
CA THR A 39 7.22 -12.86 2.69
C THR A 39 7.57 -13.43 1.34
N VAL A 40 8.23 -14.59 1.36
CA VAL A 40 8.41 -15.40 0.16
C VAL A 40 7.08 -16.12 -0.05
N VAL A 41 6.35 -15.76 -1.10
CA VAL A 41 5.14 -16.49 -1.50
C VAL A 41 5.58 -17.74 -2.27
N PRO A 42 5.28 -18.96 -1.79
CA PRO A 42 5.65 -20.18 -2.50
C PRO A 42 4.84 -20.33 -3.79
N ARG A 43 5.37 -21.08 -4.76
CA ARG A 43 4.80 -21.14 -6.13
C ARG A 43 3.36 -21.66 -6.16
N ASP A 44 2.99 -22.57 -5.28
CA ASP A 44 1.64 -23.12 -5.17
C ASP A 44 0.64 -22.10 -4.62
N GLN A 45 1.05 -21.28 -3.64
CA GLN A 45 0.22 -20.18 -3.15
C GLN A 45 0.05 -19.10 -4.22
N LEU A 46 1.12 -18.78 -4.96
CA LEU A 46 1.04 -17.87 -6.09
C LEU A 46 0.10 -18.39 -7.18
N ALA A 47 0.14 -19.70 -7.46
CA ALA A 47 -0.77 -20.32 -8.43
C ALA A 47 -2.24 -20.16 -8.02
N ARG A 48 -2.57 -20.31 -6.73
CA ARG A 48 -3.96 -20.14 -6.26
C ARG A 48 -4.51 -18.72 -6.43
N LEU A 49 -3.65 -17.70 -6.49
CA LEU A 49 -4.08 -16.32 -6.72
C LEU A 49 -4.70 -16.12 -8.11
N GLN A 50 -4.47 -17.03 -9.06
CA GLN A 50 -5.11 -16.98 -10.39
C GLN A 50 -6.64 -17.16 -10.32
N GLU A 51 -7.14 -17.82 -9.27
CA GLU A 51 -8.56 -18.11 -9.07
C GLU A 51 -9.26 -17.01 -8.25
N ASP A 52 -8.50 -16.06 -7.70
CA ASP A 52 -9.03 -15.01 -6.84
C ASP A 52 -9.68 -13.92 -7.71
N PRO A 53 -11.00 -13.65 -7.54
CA PRO A 53 -11.74 -12.71 -8.37
C PRO A 53 -11.21 -11.28 -8.37
N ARG A 54 -10.42 -10.90 -7.35
CA ARG A 54 -9.78 -9.59 -7.26
C ARG A 54 -8.73 -9.37 -8.34
N PHE A 55 -8.13 -10.44 -8.85
CA PHE A 55 -7.10 -10.39 -9.88
C PHE A 55 -7.63 -10.69 -11.28
N PHE A 56 -8.95 -10.87 -11.45
CA PHE A 56 -9.55 -10.95 -12.78
C PHE A 56 -9.37 -9.63 -13.53
N PRO A 57 -9.08 -9.66 -14.84
CA PRO A 57 -8.72 -8.46 -15.61
C PRO A 57 -9.73 -7.32 -15.45
N GLU A 58 -11.02 -7.62 -15.46
CA GLU A 58 -12.11 -6.65 -15.37
C GLU A 58 -12.17 -6.01 -13.98
N THR A 59 -12.09 -6.82 -12.93
CA THR A 59 -12.09 -6.37 -11.53
C THR A 59 -10.85 -5.54 -11.22
N LEU A 60 -9.68 -6.02 -11.66
CA LEU A 60 -8.42 -5.34 -11.45
C LEU A 60 -8.38 -4.00 -12.21
N ALA A 61 -8.80 -3.98 -13.47
CA ALA A 61 -8.92 -2.73 -14.23
C ALA A 61 -9.90 -1.76 -13.58
N ALA A 62 -11.00 -2.25 -12.99
CA ALA A 62 -11.93 -1.40 -12.26
C ALA A 62 -11.28 -0.75 -11.03
N SER A 63 -10.44 -1.48 -10.30
CA SER A 63 -9.78 -0.99 -9.07
C SER A 63 -8.69 0.06 -9.31
N LEU A 64 -8.19 0.18 -10.55
CA LEU A 64 -7.12 1.12 -10.92
C LEU A 64 -7.66 2.44 -11.51
N ARG A 65 -8.97 2.55 -11.73
CA ARG A 65 -9.57 3.80 -12.24
C ARG A 65 -9.62 4.85 -11.13
N ASP A 66 -9.26 6.09 -11.48
CA ASP A 66 -9.39 7.21 -10.55
C ASP A 66 -10.88 7.48 -10.26
N PRO A 67 -11.27 7.65 -8.99
CA PRO A 67 -12.68 7.87 -8.61
C PRO A 67 -13.28 9.11 -9.27
N GLU A 68 -12.44 10.09 -9.61
CA GLU A 68 -12.78 11.33 -10.29
C GLU A 68 -13.30 11.11 -11.73
N GLU A 69 -12.89 10.02 -12.41
CA GLU A 69 -13.28 9.71 -13.79
C GLU A 69 -14.59 8.91 -13.88
N THR A 70 -14.99 8.24 -12.79
CA THR A 70 -16.17 7.36 -12.73
C THR A 70 -17.50 8.07 -12.42
N GLY A 71 -17.50 9.39 -12.20
CA GLY A 71 -18.74 10.14 -11.94
C GLY A 71 -19.53 9.65 -10.72
N MET A 72 -18.84 9.06 -9.74
CA MET A 72 -19.40 8.85 -8.41
C MET A 72 -19.03 10.07 -7.59
N ASP A 73 -19.97 11.01 -7.49
CA ASP A 73 -19.82 12.22 -6.69
C ASP A 73 -19.36 11.84 -5.27
N ALA A 74 -18.31 12.50 -4.77
CA ALA A 74 -17.72 12.26 -3.46
C ALA A 74 -18.68 12.56 -2.27
N ASP A 75 -19.91 12.98 -2.57
CA ASP A 75 -20.91 13.45 -1.62
C ASP A 75 -22.05 12.44 -1.36
N ASP A 76 -22.08 11.24 -1.97
CA ASP A 76 -23.00 10.16 -1.57
C ASP A 76 -22.38 9.21 -0.52
N TRP A 77 -21.85 9.79 0.55
CA TRP A 77 -21.71 9.06 1.81
C TRP A 77 -23.06 9.08 2.54
N SER A 78 -24.04 8.38 1.97
CA SER A 78 -25.30 8.10 2.66
C SER A 78 -25.03 7.16 3.83
N GLU A 79 -25.40 7.63 5.02
CA GLU A 79 -25.27 7.00 6.33
C GLU A 79 -25.95 5.62 6.41
N ASP A 80 -25.29 4.55 5.97
CA ASP A 80 -25.57 3.20 6.45
C ASP A 80 -24.47 2.76 7.42
N GLY A 81 -24.39 3.51 8.52
CA GLY A 81 -23.73 3.10 9.75
C GLY A 81 -24.39 1.84 10.28
N GLY A 82 -23.78 0.69 9.97
CA GLY A 82 -24.36 -0.62 10.25
C GLY A 82 -23.37 -1.70 10.69
N TYR A 83 -22.28 -1.36 11.40
CA TYR A 83 -21.57 -2.34 12.24
C TYR A 83 -22.03 -2.21 13.68
N GLY A 84 -23.23 -2.72 13.92
CA GLY A 84 -23.73 -3.06 15.25
C GLY A 84 -23.29 -4.46 15.64
N ARG A 85 -22.53 -4.50 16.73
CA ARG A 85 -22.29 -5.61 17.68
C ARG A 85 -21.17 -6.61 17.37
#